data_AF-A0A940FPK1-F1
#
_entry.id   AF-A0A940FPK1-F1
#
_cell.length_a   1.000
_cell.length_b   1.000
_cell.length_c   1.000
_cell.angle_alpha   90.00
_cell.angle_beta   90.00
_cell.angle_gamma   90.00
#
_symmetry.space_group_name_H-M   'P 1'
#
loop_
_entity.id
_entity.type
_entity.pdbx_description
1 polymer ?
#
loop_
_entity_poly.entity_id
_entity_poly.type
_entity_poly.pdbx_seq_one_letter_code
_entity_poly.pdbx_strand_id
1 'polypeptide(L)'
;MWLVESVVVLANDESLTSTGKFIGITIDAYGRYERNEVKPSIEVATKMAKAIGVSLDYLVGFADYELNNTITQKILDIQKLNDEDKNAIIKTIDALLRDAKARKAYAQ
;
A
#
# COMPACT_ATOMS: atom_id res chain seq x y z
N MET A 1 10.02 -5.91 13.79
CA MET A 1 8.93 -5.14 14.39
C MET A 1 7.76 -5.22 13.43
N TRP A 2 6.92 -6.25 13.58
CA TRP A 2 5.80 -6.49 12.67
C TRP A 2 4.61 -5.68 13.22
N LEU A 3 4.16 -4.69 12.44
CA LEU A 3 3.07 -3.70 12.66
C LEU A 3 3.43 -2.28 13.13
N VAL A 4 4.64 -1.97 13.63
CA VAL A 4 4.80 -0.71 14.41
C VAL A 4 5.31 0.51 13.64
N GLU A 5 5.84 0.41 12.41
CA GLU A 5 6.24 1.65 11.69
C GLU A 5 5.20 2.15 10.69
N SER A 6 4.43 1.27 10.04
CA SER A 6 3.44 1.70 9.05
C SER A 6 2.07 2.08 9.65
N VAL A 7 1.70 1.52 10.80
CA VAL A 7 0.40 1.79 11.45
C VAL A 7 0.46 3.01 12.37
N VAL A 8 1.60 3.26 13.03
CA VAL A 8 1.75 4.39 13.96
C VAL A 8 1.86 5.74 13.26
N VAL A 9 2.46 5.79 12.06
CA VAL A 9 2.69 7.07 11.35
C VAL A 9 1.43 7.59 10.63
N LEU A 10 0.48 6.72 10.27
CA LEU A 10 -0.79 7.11 9.65
C LEU A 10 -1.96 7.21 10.66
N ALA A 11 -1.78 6.73 11.89
CA ALA A 11 -2.74 6.82 12.98
C ALA A 11 -2.45 7.99 13.93
N ASN A 12 -2.19 9.19 13.37
CA ASN A 12 -2.21 10.40 14.17
C ASN A 12 -3.67 10.66 14.62
N ASP A 13 -3.92 10.29 15.88
CA ASP A 13 -5.07 10.61 16.72
C ASP A 13 -6.47 10.12 16.26
N GLU A 14 -7.23 9.54 17.19
CA GLU A 14 -8.67 9.19 17.11
C GLU A 14 -9.18 8.12 16.12
N SER A 15 -8.46 7.84 15.03
CA SER A 15 -8.96 6.95 13.97
C SER A 15 -9.08 5.48 14.39
N LEU A 16 -8.18 4.91 15.19
CA LEU A 16 -8.21 3.46 15.47
C LEU A 16 -9.27 3.01 16.48
N THR A 17 -9.61 3.84 17.48
CA THR A 17 -10.69 3.54 18.44
C THR A 17 -12.06 3.56 17.78
N SER A 18 -12.24 4.44 16.79
CA SER A 18 -13.42 4.49 15.93
C SER A 18 -13.40 3.39 14.85
N THR A 19 -12.21 3.06 14.32
CA THR A 19 -12.01 2.06 13.27
C THR A 19 -12.04 0.61 13.79
N GLY A 20 -11.71 0.33 15.05
CA GLY A 20 -11.82 -1.00 15.65
C GLY A 20 -13.25 -1.55 15.63
N LYS A 21 -14.25 -0.67 15.80
CA LYS A 21 -15.67 -1.00 15.57
C LYS A 21 -15.97 -1.28 14.10
N PHE A 22 -15.30 -0.61 13.18
CA PHE A 22 -15.48 -0.76 11.73
C PHE A 22 -14.87 -2.05 11.18
N ILE A 23 -13.76 -2.52 11.78
CA ILE A 23 -13.07 -3.76 11.39
C ILE A 23 -13.63 -4.98 12.15
N GLY A 24 -14.39 -4.76 13.23
CA GLY A 24 -14.94 -5.83 14.08
C GLY A 24 -13.90 -6.44 15.01
N ILE A 25 -12.88 -5.67 15.41
CA ILE A 25 -11.77 -6.12 16.28
C ILE A 25 -11.86 -5.36 17.60
N THR A 26 -11.65 -6.07 18.72
CA THR A 26 -11.59 -5.46 20.04
C THR A 26 -10.26 -4.73 20.26
N ILE A 27 -10.26 -3.71 21.12
CA ILE A 27 -9.03 -2.96 21.49
C ILE A 27 -7.98 -3.91 22.08
N ASP A 28 -8.40 -4.93 22.86
CA ASP A 28 -7.52 -5.96 23.40
C ASP A 28 -6.86 -6.79 22.29
N ALA A 29 -7.63 -7.27 21.30
CA ALA A 29 -7.09 -8.03 20.18
C ALA A 29 -6.12 -7.18 19.35
N TYR A 30 -6.42 -5.91 19.12
CA TYR A 30 -5.53 -4.97 18.45
C TYR A 30 -4.19 -4.81 19.20
N GLY A 31 -4.24 -4.58 20.52
CA GLY A 31 -3.02 -4.46 21.33
C GLY A 31 -2.18 -5.74 21.33
N ARG A 32 -2.81 -6.92 21.29
CA ARG A 32 -2.10 -8.21 21.14
C ARG A 32 -1.40 -8.33 19.79
N TYR A 33 -1.96 -7.75 18.72
CA TYR A 33 -1.32 -7.71 17.40
C TYR A 33 -0.10 -6.78 17.42
N GLU A 34 -0.21 -5.58 17.98
CA GLU A 34 0.91 -4.63 18.08
C GLU A 34 2.08 -5.19 18.89
N ARG A 35 1.79 -5.93 19.98
CA ARG A 35 2.81 -6.61 20.80
C ARG A 35 3.28 -7.95 20.22
N ASN A 36 2.78 -8.35 19.05
CA ASN A 36 3.12 -9.60 18.39
C ASN A 36 2.85 -10.86 19.25
N GLU A 37 1.90 -10.76 20.18
CA GLU A 37 1.44 -11.86 21.04
C GLU A 37 0.53 -12.81 20.26
N VAL A 38 -0.26 -12.25 19.34
CA VAL A 38 -1.16 -12.97 18.45
C VAL A 38 -0.97 -12.45 17.03
N LYS A 39 -1.05 -13.32 16.02
CA LYS A 39 -1.06 -12.90 14.62
C LYS A 39 -2.50 -12.70 14.14
N PRO A 40 -2.81 -11.60 13.44
CA PRO A 40 -4.11 -11.45 12.80
C PRO A 40 -4.30 -12.52 11.73
N SER A 41 -5.54 -12.97 11.54
CA SER A 41 -5.89 -13.78 10.37
C SER A 41 -5.75 -12.94 9.09
N ILE A 42 -5.64 -13.61 7.93
CA ILE A 42 -5.59 -12.93 6.63
C ILE A 42 -6.82 -12.02 6.44
N GLU A 43 -8.00 -12.48 6.86
CA GLU A 43 -9.24 -11.70 6.76
C GLU A 43 -9.14 -10.41 7.59
N VAL A 44 -8.67 -10.53 8.83
CA VAL A 44 -8.47 -9.39 9.75
C VAL A 44 -7.49 -8.39 9.16
N ALA A 45 -6.31 -8.86 8.73
CA ALA A 45 -5.30 -8.01 8.12
C ALA A 45 -5.81 -7.32 6.84
N THR A 46 -6.60 -8.02 6.02
CA THR A 46 -7.22 -7.46 4.82
C THR A 46 -8.21 -6.34 5.15
N LYS A 47 -9.04 -6.52 6.18
CA LYS A 47 -9.98 -5.47 6.61
C LYS A 47 -9.24 -4.27 7.21
N MET A 48 -8.16 -4.50 7.95
CA MET A 48 -7.29 -3.42 8.46
C MET A 48 -6.67 -2.61 7.31
N ALA A 49 -6.08 -3.29 6.31
CA ALA A 49 -5.47 -2.63 5.16
C ALA A 49 -6.49 -1.75 4.41
N LYS A 50 -7.69 -2.28 4.15
CA LYS A 50 -8.79 -1.53 3.52
C LYS A 50 -9.23 -0.32 4.34
N ALA A 51 -9.33 -0.47 5.67
CA ALA A 51 -9.79 0.62 6.54
C ALA A 51 -8.79 1.78 6.60
N ILE A 52 -7.49 1.48 6.53
CA ILE A 52 -6.41 2.48 6.59
C ILE A 52 -6.05 2.99 5.17
N GLY A 53 -6.59 2.36 4.12
CA GLY A 53 -6.39 2.78 2.73
C GLY A 53 -5.06 2.33 2.11
N VAL A 54 -4.36 1.40 2.76
CA VAL A 54 -3.08 0.85 2.32
C VAL A 54 -3.25 -0.53 1.69
N SER A 55 -2.23 -0.99 0.96
CA SER A 55 -2.20 -2.37 0.45
C SER A 55 -1.81 -3.36 1.56
N LEU A 56 -2.27 -4.62 1.44
CA LEU A 56 -2.01 -5.65 2.46
C LEU A 56 -0.52 -5.99 2.57
N ASP A 57 0.19 -6.05 1.45
CA ASP A 57 1.64 -6.26 1.39
C ASP A 57 2.41 -5.13 2.07
N TYR A 58 1.96 -3.88 1.96
CA TYR A 58 2.51 -2.75 2.71
C TYR A 58 2.21 -2.88 4.21
N LEU A 59 0.97 -3.22 4.58
CA LEU A 59 0.58 -3.41 5.99
C LEU A 59 1.42 -4.49 6.69
N VAL A 60 1.73 -5.58 5.98
CA VAL A 60 2.56 -6.66 6.53
C VAL A 60 4.05 -6.45 6.27
N GLY A 61 4.49 -5.33 5.71
CA GLY A 61 5.93 -5.06 5.49
C GLY A 61 6.60 -5.95 4.45
N PHE A 62 5.83 -6.49 3.49
CA PHE A 62 6.36 -7.18 2.31
C PHE A 62 6.74 -6.22 1.18
N ALA A 63 6.12 -5.02 1.14
CA ALA A 63 6.44 -3.95 0.22
C ALA A 63 7.02 -2.74 0.97
N ASP A 64 8.15 -2.21 0.50
CA ASP A 64 8.83 -1.04 1.09
C ASP A 64 8.10 0.29 0.83
N TYR A 65 7.15 0.30 -0.12
CA TYR A 65 6.44 1.50 -0.54
C TYR A 65 4.93 1.26 -0.63
N GLU A 66 4.17 2.22 -0.10
CA GLU A 66 2.73 2.27 -0.33
C GLU A 66 2.47 2.56 -1.82
N LEU A 67 1.66 1.72 -2.46
CA LEU A 67 1.28 1.96 -3.84
C LEU A 67 0.35 3.17 -3.92
N ASN A 68 0.79 4.23 -4.61
CA ASN A 68 -0.02 5.41 -4.84
C ASN A 68 -1.31 5.04 -5.61
N ASN A 69 -2.47 5.25 -4.99
CA ASN A 69 -3.78 4.91 -5.57
C ASN A 69 -4.01 5.47 -6.97
N THR A 70 -3.55 6.68 -7.26
CA THR A 70 -3.68 7.29 -8.59
C THR A 70 -2.83 6.58 -9.64
N ILE A 71 -1.60 6.18 -9.29
CA ILE A 71 -0.72 5.42 -10.20
C ILE A 71 -1.29 4.01 -10.42
N THR A 72 -1.72 3.34 -9.34
CA THR A 72 -2.34 2.01 -9.40
C THR A 72 -3.55 2.02 -10.32
N GLN A 73 -4.44 3.00 -10.20
CA GLN A 73 -5.63 3.09 -11.04
C GLN A 73 -5.27 3.24 -12.52
N LYS A 74 -4.27 4.08 -12.86
CA LYS A 74 -3.77 4.21 -14.23
C LYS A 74 -3.24 2.88 -14.78
N ILE A 75 -2.52 2.11 -13.98
CA ILE A 75 -2.02 0.78 -14.38
C ILE A 75 -3.19 -0.17 -14.66
N LEU A 76 -4.21 -0.19 -13.79
CA LEU A 76 -5.41 -1.01 -13.99
C LEU A 76 -6.18 -0.62 -15.26
N ASP A 77 -6.27 0.67 -15.55
CA ASP A 77 -6.92 1.15 -16.77
C ASP A 77 -6.11 0.75 -18.03
N ILE A 78 -4.78 0.84 -17.99
CA ILE A 78 -3.89 0.37 -19.06
C ILE A 78 -4.07 -1.14 -19.32
N GLN A 79 -4.26 -1.95 -18.27
CA GLN A 79 -4.45 -3.41 -18.43
C GLN A 79 -5.71 -3.76 -19.23
N LYS A 80 -6.75 -2.91 -19.17
CA LYS A 80 -8.03 -3.10 -19.86
C LYS A 80 -8.01 -2.70 -21.33
N LEU A 81 -6.95 -2.02 -21.78
CA LEU A 81 -6.81 -1.60 -23.17
C LEU A 81 -6.46 -2.78 -24.08
N ASN A 82 -6.70 -2.60 -25.38
CA ASN A 82 -6.19 -3.51 -26.41
C ASN A 82 -4.66 -3.52 -26.43
N ASP A 83 -4.06 -4.52 -27.07
CA ASP A 83 -2.61 -4.70 -27.06
C ASP A 83 -1.86 -3.58 -27.78
N GLU A 84 -2.45 -2.95 -28.80
CA GLU A 84 -1.82 -1.86 -29.53
C GLU A 84 -1.63 -0.64 -28.63
N ASP A 85 -2.71 -0.15 -28.03
CA ASP A 85 -2.72 1.01 -27.13
C ASP A 85 -1.85 0.75 -25.89
N LYS A 86 -1.99 -0.44 -25.30
CA LYS A 86 -1.19 -0.88 -24.15
C LYS A 86 0.31 -0.84 -24.46
N ASN A 87 0.72 -1.42 -25.60
CA ASN A 87 2.12 -1.45 -26.00
C ASN A 87 2.66 -0.05 -26.31
N ALA A 88 1.86 0.83 -26.92
CA ALA A 88 2.25 2.21 -27.18
C ALA A 88 2.50 3.00 -25.89
N ILE A 89 1.60 2.85 -24.90
CA ILE A 89 1.73 3.49 -23.59
C ILE A 89 2.95 2.96 -22.85
N ILE A 90 3.15 1.64 -22.80
CA ILE A 90 4.30 1.02 -22.12
C ILE A 90 5.62 1.52 -22.72
N LYS A 91 5.75 1.51 -24.06
CA LYS A 91 6.94 2.04 -24.73
C LYS A 91 7.22 3.51 -24.39
N THR A 92 6.18 4.31 -24.27
CA THR A 92 6.29 5.73 -23.89
C THR A 92 6.78 5.88 -22.46
N ILE A 93 6.20 5.12 -21.52
CA ILE A 93 6.63 5.10 -20.11
C ILE A 93 8.11 4.69 -20.01
N ASP A 94 8.50 3.63 -20.72
CA ASP A 94 9.90 3.14 -20.73
C ASP A 94 10.88 4.20 -21.24
N ALA A 95 10.52 4.91 -22.32
CA ALA A 95 11.33 5.97 -22.87
C ALA A 95 11.53 7.12 -21.87
N LEU A 96 10.44 7.57 -21.22
CA LEU A 96 10.48 8.65 -20.22
C LEU A 96 11.27 8.25 -18.97
N LEU A 97 11.12 7.00 -18.50
CA LEU A 97 11.88 6.49 -17.35
C LEU A 97 13.37 6.38 -17.66
N ARG A 98 13.74 5.93 -18.86
CA ARG A 98 15.13 5.87 -19.31
C ARG A 98 15.76 7.26 -19.34
N ASP A 99 15.05 8.23 -19.90
CA ASP A 99 15.48 9.61 -19.99
C ASP A 99 15.63 10.27 -18.60
N ALA A 100 14.67 10.05 -17.69
CA ALA A 100 14.77 10.51 -16.30
C ALA A 100 15.98 9.92 -15.56
N LYS A 101 16.25 8.62 -15.72
CA LYS A 101 17.44 7.97 -15.14
C LYS A 101 18.74 8.53 -15.72
N ALA A 102 18.79 8.75 -17.03
CA ALA A 102 19.96 9.34 -17.70
C ALA A 102 20.25 10.75 -17.18
N ARG A 103 19.24 11.62 -17.09
CA ARG A 103 19.39 12.97 -16.52
C ARG A 103 19.96 12.94 -15.10
N LYS A 104 19.47 12.03 -14.25
CA LYS A 104 19.97 11.90 -12.87
C LYS A 104 21.44 11.47 -12.83
N ALA A 105 21.88 10.62 -13.77
CA ALA A 105 23.26 10.16 -13.85
C ALA A 105 24.22 11.24 -14.39
N TYR A 106 23.78 12.10 -15.32
CA TYR A 106 24.59 13.20 -15.86
C TYR A 106 24.57 14.48 -15.01
N ALA A 107 23.65 14.57 -14.03
CA ALA A 107 23.56 15.68 -13.09
C ALA A 107 24.42 15.47 -11.82
N GLN A 108 25.17 14.37 -11.75
CA GLN A 108 26.13 14.06 -10.69
C GLN A 108 27.57 14.26 -11.15
#